data_AF-G0V134-F1
#
_entry.id   AF-G0V134-F1
#
_cell.length_a   1.000
_cell.length_b   1.000
_cell.length_c   1.000
_cell.angle_alpha   90.00
_cell.angle_beta   90.00
_cell.angle_gamma   90.00
#
_symmetry.space_group_name_H-M   'P 1'
#
loop_
_entity.id
_entity.type
_entity.pdbx_description
1 polymer ?
#
loop_
_entity_poly.entity_id
_entity_poly.type
_entity_poly.pdbx_seq_one_letter_code
_entity_poly.pdbx_strand_id
1 'polypeptide(L)'
;MCTSEPMGDEVVRLEGCSVTDNMVEGLCKLKNNSSNNNNNNNIRCVELENCANITDISALAHIATLEEVTIRNCSSLRIIGSLGPSPPSLRKIRLAGTVLTGAQLQKLKDSRVEIVFGSSEPPTPSRGPGEDLVKESVELVRDLMKQFKPENVGIAFNGGKDSVVMMDILQCAMGREFLSQCCVFHLEAANEKEFQEVVMFREAFAKEKKLSIVRSGHKASMKECLAQIKAMKGIQVAFMGTRMADGCHQRTSVERTTAGWPDLLRACPLFSWSYEDVWGYILTYGLPFCELYSKGYTSLGSADTTLPNTRLCRVDGTFLPAWELVDGRSERYGRLNA
;
A
#
# COMPACT_ATOMS: atom_id res chain seq x y z
N MET A 1 15.21 23.08 0.30
CA MET A 1 15.27 23.93 1.51
C MET A 1 13.87 23.95 2.08
N CYS A 2 13.65 23.31 3.24
CA CYS A 2 12.35 23.36 3.90
C CYS A 2 12.23 24.72 4.59
N THR A 3 11.27 25.53 4.18
CA THR A 3 10.89 26.74 4.90
C THR A 3 9.78 26.37 5.86
N SER A 4 10.13 26.03 7.09
CA SER A 4 9.18 26.11 8.20
C SER A 4 9.13 27.60 8.61
N GLU A 5 8.24 28.37 8.00
CA GLU A 5 7.95 29.73 8.47
C GLU A 5 6.88 29.65 9.58
N PRO A 6 7.21 29.99 10.84
CA PRO A 6 6.20 30.08 11.88
C PRO A 6 5.49 31.44 11.74
N MET A 7 4.32 31.45 11.10
CA MET A 7 3.39 32.58 11.22
C MET A 7 2.38 32.26 12.33
N GLY A 8 2.68 32.75 13.53
CA GLY A 8 1.87 32.59 14.75
C GLY A 8 2.06 31.23 15.43
N ASP A 9 2.22 31.22 16.75
CA ASP A 9 2.44 30.01 17.58
C ASP A 9 1.29 29.00 17.58
N GLU A 10 0.31 29.17 16.68
CA GLU A 10 -0.93 28.40 16.57
C GLU A 10 -1.04 27.60 15.26
N VAL A 11 -0.28 27.93 14.21
CA VAL A 11 -0.38 27.27 12.90
C VAL A 11 0.95 26.60 12.54
N VAL A 12 0.90 25.30 12.24
CA VAL A 12 2.06 24.53 11.78
C VAL A 12 1.82 24.07 10.35
N ARG A 13 2.70 24.49 9.43
CA ARG A 13 2.68 24.04 8.04
C ARG A 13 3.85 23.10 7.75
N LEU A 14 3.54 21.90 7.26
CA LEU A 14 4.50 20.93 6.77
C LEU A 14 4.25 20.72 5.28
N GLU A 15 5.28 20.94 4.47
CA GLU A 15 5.16 20.89 3.01
C GLU A 15 6.27 20.07 2.35
N GLY A 16 5.88 19.29 1.34
CA GLY A 16 6.79 18.61 0.42
C GLY A 16 7.20 17.18 0.82
N CYS A 17 7.94 16.53 -0.07
CA CYS A 17 8.28 15.10 0.05
C CYS A 17 9.23 14.76 1.21
N SER A 18 9.90 15.75 1.82
CA SER A 18 10.77 15.50 2.99
C SER A 18 9.98 15.29 4.28
N VAL A 19 8.68 15.60 4.29
CA VAL A 19 7.83 15.41 5.47
C VAL A 19 7.50 13.93 5.66
N THR A 20 7.67 13.45 6.89
CA THR A 20 7.49 12.03 7.28
C THR A 20 6.58 11.89 8.50
N ASP A 21 6.09 10.67 8.74
CA ASP A 21 5.30 10.34 9.93
C ASP A 21 6.01 10.74 11.25
N ASN A 22 7.34 10.61 11.32
CA ASN A 22 8.13 11.02 12.49
C ASN A 22 8.06 12.53 12.75
N MET A 23 7.94 13.36 11.71
CA MET A 23 7.77 14.80 11.88
C MET A 23 6.39 15.12 12.45
N VAL A 24 5.35 14.42 11.98
CA VAL A 24 3.98 14.53 12.50
C VAL A 24 3.92 14.06 13.96
N GLU A 25 4.55 12.93 14.29
CA GLU A 25 4.65 12.43 15.66
C GLU A 25 5.45 13.39 16.57
N GLY A 26 6.50 14.03 16.01
CA GLY A 26 7.30 15.04 16.68
C GLY A 26 6.49 16.24 17.17
N LEU A 27 5.44 16.64 16.45
CA LEU A 27 4.53 17.71 16.88
C LEU A 27 3.88 17.42 18.24
N CYS A 28 3.69 16.15 18.58
CA CYS A 28 3.13 15.73 19.86
C CYS A 28 4.18 15.65 20.98
N LYS A 29 5.46 15.44 20.63
CA LYS A 29 6.57 15.13 21.54
C LYS A 29 7.40 16.35 21.98
N LEU A 30 7.10 17.55 21.49
CA LEU A 30 7.83 18.81 21.81
C LEU A 30 7.78 19.25 23.30
N LYS A 31 7.38 18.37 24.22
CA LYS A 31 7.33 18.62 25.67
C LYS A 31 8.66 18.44 26.42
N ASN A 32 9.67 17.72 25.90
CA ASN A 32 10.70 17.12 26.79
C ASN A 32 12.19 17.46 26.56
N ASN A 33 12.58 18.29 25.59
CA ASN A 33 13.99 18.69 25.46
C ASN A 33 14.25 20.09 26.05
N SER A 34 14.62 20.11 27.33
CA SER A 34 15.17 21.29 28.01
C SER A 34 16.43 21.80 27.32
N SER A 35 16.44 23.10 27.05
CA SER A 35 17.56 23.98 26.66
C SER A 35 17.49 24.55 25.24
N ASN A 36 16.33 25.05 24.82
CA ASN A 36 16.27 26.40 24.26
C ASN A 36 14.85 26.96 24.31
N ASN A 37 14.76 28.25 24.58
CA ASN A 37 13.54 29.00 24.87
C ASN A 37 12.53 29.01 23.70
N ASN A 38 11.26 28.90 24.08
CA ASN A 38 10.03 29.37 23.42
C ASN A 38 9.34 28.51 22.33
N ASN A 39 8.05 28.26 22.62
CA ASN A 39 6.91 27.98 21.74
C ASN A 39 6.64 26.53 21.33
N ASN A 40 5.94 25.78 22.20
CA ASN A 40 4.80 24.96 21.73
C ASN A 40 3.94 24.47 22.89
N ASN A 41 2.78 25.10 23.06
CA ASN A 41 1.65 24.55 23.82
C ASN A 41 0.28 24.93 23.23
N ASN A 42 0.22 25.42 21.98
CA ASN A 42 -1.01 25.99 21.43
C ASN A 42 -1.19 25.76 19.92
N ILE A 43 -0.72 24.63 19.38
CA ILE A 43 -0.97 24.28 17.98
C ILE A 43 -2.48 24.11 17.80
N ARG A 44 -3.10 25.00 17.03
CA ARG A 44 -4.52 25.02 16.69
C ARG A 44 -4.78 24.55 15.26
N CYS A 45 -3.84 24.77 14.35
CA CYS A 45 -3.97 24.38 12.96
C CYS A 45 -2.74 23.60 12.50
N VAL A 46 -2.95 22.47 11.82
CA VAL A 46 -1.89 21.75 11.10
C VAL A 46 -2.24 21.68 9.62
N GLU A 47 -1.34 22.16 8.78
CA GLU A 47 -1.44 22.09 7.32
C GLU A 47 -0.40 21.13 6.77
N LEU A 48 -0.85 20.09 6.06
CA LEU A 48 -0.01 19.12 5.36
C LEU A 48 -0.22 19.31 3.86
N GLU A 49 0.81 19.76 3.15
CA GLU A 49 0.71 20.05 1.70
C GLU A 49 1.76 19.28 0.90
N ASN A 50 1.32 18.55 -0.13
CA ASN A 50 2.20 17.81 -1.04
C ASN A 50 3.15 16.82 -0.31
N CYS A 51 2.72 16.30 0.83
CA CYS A 51 3.51 15.39 1.66
C CYS A 51 3.38 13.94 1.15
N ALA A 52 4.17 13.59 0.14
CA ALA A 52 4.11 12.28 -0.51
C ALA A 52 4.66 11.11 0.34
N ASN A 53 5.30 11.37 1.48
CA ASN A 53 5.91 10.36 2.34
C ASN A 53 5.25 10.26 3.73
N ILE A 54 4.09 10.91 3.91
CA ILE A 54 3.25 10.71 5.09
C ILE A 54 2.26 9.58 4.80
N THR A 55 2.25 8.56 5.67
CA THR A 55 1.28 7.47 5.65
C THR A 55 0.34 7.49 6.83
N ASP A 56 0.78 8.04 7.96
CA ASP A 56 0.05 8.03 9.22
C ASP A 56 0.07 9.42 9.87
N ILE A 57 -1.13 9.96 10.11
CA ILE A 57 -1.33 11.21 10.86
C ILE A 57 -2.07 10.99 12.18
N SER A 58 -2.27 9.74 12.61
CA SER A 58 -3.02 9.42 13.82
C SER A 58 -2.44 10.11 15.07
N ALA A 59 -1.14 10.39 15.06
CA ALA A 59 -0.47 11.11 16.13
C ALA A 59 -1.08 12.48 16.40
N LEU A 60 -1.61 13.18 15.38
CA LEU A 60 -2.27 14.49 15.55
C LEU A 60 -3.44 14.44 16.54
N ALA A 61 -4.06 13.28 16.74
CA ALA A 61 -5.11 13.09 17.74
C ALA A 61 -4.63 13.33 19.19
N HIS A 62 -3.32 13.35 19.44
CA HIS A 62 -2.72 13.62 20.74
C HIS A 62 -2.46 15.11 21.01
N ILE A 63 -2.70 15.99 20.03
CA ILE A 63 -2.57 17.44 20.18
C ILE A 63 -3.90 17.99 20.71
N ALA A 64 -4.00 18.19 22.02
CA ALA A 64 -5.25 18.59 22.68
C ALA A 64 -5.81 19.97 22.22
N THR A 65 -4.94 20.87 21.78
CA THR A 65 -5.29 22.23 21.30
C THR A 65 -5.67 22.27 19.83
N LEU A 66 -5.55 21.17 19.10
CA LEU A 66 -5.75 21.14 17.65
C LEU A 66 -7.23 21.35 17.31
N GLU A 67 -7.49 22.38 16.52
CA GLU A 67 -8.83 22.81 16.10
C GLU A 67 -9.09 22.53 14.62
N GLU A 68 -8.08 22.71 13.76
CA GLU A 68 -8.20 22.52 12.32
C GLU A 68 -7.05 21.66 11.75
N VAL A 69 -7.37 20.77 10.82
CA VAL A 69 -6.37 20.04 10.02
C VAL A 69 -6.67 20.23 8.54
N THR A 70 -5.68 20.70 7.77
CA THR A 70 -5.75 20.81 6.32
C THR A 70 -4.81 19.80 5.68
N ILE A 71 -5.32 18.96 4.79
CA ILE A 71 -4.55 17.93 4.09
C ILE A 71 -4.73 18.10 2.59
N ARG A 72 -3.64 18.42 1.89
CA ARG A 72 -3.62 18.65 0.45
C ARG A 72 -2.60 17.78 -0.25
N ASN A 73 -3.04 17.02 -1.26
CA ASN A 73 -2.17 16.23 -2.14
C ASN A 73 -1.21 15.27 -1.41
N CYS A 74 -1.65 14.68 -0.29
CA CYS A 74 -0.87 13.70 0.47
C CYS A 74 -1.18 12.29 -0.04
N SER A 75 -0.66 11.94 -1.21
CA SER A 75 -1.06 10.73 -1.96
C SER A 75 -0.79 9.39 -1.25
N SER A 76 0.14 9.37 -0.30
CA SER A 76 0.53 8.17 0.44
C SER A 76 -0.18 8.04 1.78
N LEU A 77 -1.05 8.99 2.15
CA LEU A 77 -1.79 8.93 3.39
C LEU A 77 -2.72 7.72 3.37
N ARG A 78 -2.60 6.86 4.39
CA ARG A 78 -3.41 5.64 4.54
C ARG A 78 -4.10 5.57 5.89
N ILE A 79 -3.53 6.21 6.91
CA ILE A 79 -3.99 6.12 8.30
C ILE A 79 -4.27 7.54 8.81
N ILE A 80 -5.52 7.77 9.20
CA ILE A 80 -5.98 8.99 9.88
C ILE A 80 -6.19 8.74 11.38
N GLY A 81 -6.40 7.47 11.77
CA GLY A 81 -6.64 7.07 13.14
C GLY A 81 -7.92 7.66 13.71
N SER A 82 -7.89 8.00 14.99
CA SER A 82 -9.02 8.53 15.74
C SER A 82 -8.97 10.06 15.85
N LEU A 83 -8.68 10.72 14.72
CA LEU A 83 -8.76 12.19 14.60
C LEU A 83 -10.16 12.73 14.94
N GLY A 84 -11.22 11.90 14.90
CA GLY A 84 -12.59 12.28 15.27
C GLY A 84 -12.95 12.25 16.78
N PRO A 85 -12.65 11.18 17.54
CA PRO A 85 -13.05 11.11 18.96
C PRO A 85 -12.12 11.76 19.99
N SER A 86 -10.84 12.03 19.67
CA SER A 86 -9.80 12.12 20.71
C SER A 86 -9.16 13.49 21.02
N PRO A 87 -9.31 14.57 20.22
CA PRO A 87 -9.11 15.93 20.71
C PRO A 87 -10.48 16.62 20.93
N PRO A 88 -10.78 17.14 22.13
CA PRO A 88 -12.05 17.85 22.38
C PRO A 88 -12.22 19.12 21.53
N SER A 89 -11.12 19.65 20.97
CA SER A 89 -11.07 20.93 20.28
C SER A 89 -11.19 20.82 18.76
N LEU A 90 -10.99 19.63 18.17
CA LEU A 90 -10.98 19.48 16.71
C LEU A 90 -12.38 19.75 16.17
N ARG A 91 -12.49 20.75 15.29
CA ARG A 91 -13.75 21.23 14.74
C ARG A 91 -13.79 21.17 13.23
N LYS A 92 -12.63 21.16 12.55
CA LYS A 92 -12.58 21.23 11.09
C LYS A 92 -11.49 20.36 10.48
N ILE A 93 -11.83 19.60 9.45
CA ILE A 93 -10.86 18.93 8.57
C ILE A 93 -11.11 19.38 7.13
N ARG A 94 -10.07 19.90 6.48
CA ARG A 94 -10.10 20.26 5.06
C ARG A 94 -9.32 19.24 4.25
N LEU A 95 -9.94 18.67 3.22
CA LEU A 95 -9.35 17.66 2.35
C LEU A 95 -9.36 18.12 0.89
N ALA A 96 -8.21 18.08 0.22
CA ALA A 96 -8.14 18.32 -1.23
C ALA A 96 -7.07 17.43 -1.87
N GLY A 97 -7.40 16.73 -2.96
CA GLY A 97 -6.43 15.89 -3.69
C GLY A 97 -5.82 14.74 -2.87
N THR A 98 -6.40 14.41 -1.71
CA THR A 98 -6.02 13.29 -0.85
C THR A 98 -7.18 12.33 -0.77
N VAL A 99 -6.92 11.06 -1.05
CA VAL A 99 -7.96 10.01 -1.09
C VAL A 99 -8.10 9.39 0.29
N LEU A 100 -9.34 9.31 0.79
CA LEU A 100 -9.71 8.59 2.01
C LEU A 100 -10.73 7.49 1.69
N THR A 101 -10.73 6.43 2.47
CA THR A 101 -11.69 5.34 2.34
C THR A 101 -13.09 5.78 2.81
N GLY A 102 -14.14 5.08 2.36
CA GLY A 102 -15.50 5.32 2.87
C GLY A 102 -15.61 5.12 4.39
N ALA A 103 -14.93 4.13 4.93
CA ALA A 103 -14.88 3.88 6.37
C ALA A 103 -14.17 5.02 7.14
N GLN A 104 -13.09 5.57 6.59
CA GLN A 104 -12.39 6.73 7.15
C GLN A 104 -13.28 7.96 7.18
N LEU A 105 -13.96 8.25 6.06
CA LEU A 105 -14.89 9.37 5.99
C LEU A 105 -16.08 9.18 6.92
N GLN A 106 -16.63 7.96 7.04
CA GLN A 106 -17.70 7.67 8.00
C GLN A 106 -17.24 7.89 9.44
N LYS A 107 -16.05 7.41 9.81
CA LYS A 107 -15.47 7.62 11.14
C LYS A 107 -15.27 9.09 11.48
N LEU A 108 -14.90 9.91 10.49
CA LEU A 108 -14.82 11.36 10.64
C LEU A 108 -16.21 12.02 10.72
N LYS A 109 -17.20 11.56 9.93
CA LYS A 109 -18.58 12.08 9.97
C LYS A 109 -19.32 11.75 11.27
N ASP A 110 -19.00 10.62 11.90
CA ASP A 110 -19.55 10.23 13.20
C ASP A 110 -18.97 11.07 14.35
N SER A 111 -17.96 11.92 14.07
CA SER A 111 -17.42 12.89 15.01
C SER A 111 -18.07 14.28 14.85
N ARG A 112 -17.92 15.16 15.84
CA ARG A 112 -18.44 16.55 15.78
C ARG A 112 -17.62 17.48 14.84
N VAL A 113 -16.86 16.90 13.91
CA VAL A 113 -15.90 17.60 13.06
C VAL A 113 -16.54 17.93 11.72
N GLU A 114 -16.47 19.20 11.31
CA GLU A 114 -16.86 19.64 9.98
C GLU A 114 -15.82 19.18 8.95
N ILE A 115 -16.23 18.34 7.99
CA ILE A 115 -15.37 17.94 6.88
C ILE A 115 -15.67 18.83 5.67
N VAL A 116 -14.65 19.53 5.18
CA VAL A 116 -14.73 20.38 3.99
C VAL A 116 -13.87 19.80 2.88
N PHE A 117 -14.49 19.46 1.76
CA PHE A 117 -13.77 19.01 0.57
C PHE A 117 -13.43 20.22 -0.32
N GLY A 118 -12.21 20.28 -0.85
CA GLY A 118 -11.79 21.28 -1.82
C GLY A 118 -12.42 21.10 -3.21
N SER A 119 -13.03 19.93 -3.45
CA SER A 119 -13.77 19.52 -4.66
C SER A 119 -15.04 18.77 -4.24
N SER A 120 -15.75 18.11 -5.16
CA SER A 120 -16.82 17.18 -4.80
C SER A 120 -16.32 16.05 -3.91
N GLU A 121 -17.19 15.52 -3.05
CA GLU A 121 -16.91 14.34 -2.23
C GLU A 121 -16.51 13.16 -3.14
N PRO A 122 -15.41 12.45 -2.84
CA PRO A 122 -14.96 11.34 -3.67
C PRO A 122 -15.95 10.17 -3.56
N PRO A 123 -16.16 9.39 -4.65
CA PRO A 123 -16.92 8.15 -4.57
C PRO A 123 -16.22 7.20 -3.61
N THR A 124 -16.95 6.71 -2.62
CA THR A 124 -16.41 5.85 -1.56
C THR A 124 -16.80 4.40 -1.79
N PRO A 125 -15.84 3.49 -2.04
CA PRO A 125 -16.14 2.07 -2.03
C PRO A 125 -16.63 1.65 -0.64
N SER A 126 -17.67 0.83 -0.59
CA SER A 126 -18.36 0.46 0.66
C SER A 126 -17.54 -0.45 1.58
N ARG A 127 -16.46 -1.07 1.09
CA ARG A 127 -15.59 -1.97 1.87
C ARG A 127 -14.14 -1.87 1.39
N GLY A 128 -13.24 -1.56 2.33
CA GLY A 128 -11.79 -1.57 2.15
C GLY A 128 -11.14 -2.13 3.43
N PRO A 129 -9.82 -2.40 3.41
CA PRO A 129 -9.14 -2.90 4.59
C PRO A 129 -9.25 -1.91 5.75
N GLY A 130 -9.35 -2.43 6.96
CA GLY A 130 -9.26 -1.61 8.16
C GLY A 130 -7.92 -0.87 8.24
N GLU A 131 -7.91 0.32 8.85
CA GLU A 131 -6.68 1.11 8.99
C GLU A 131 -5.57 0.35 9.73
N ASP A 132 -5.93 -0.44 10.76
CA ASP A 132 -4.98 -1.23 11.52
C ASP A 132 -4.27 -2.28 10.64
N LEU A 133 -5.02 -2.93 9.73
CA LEU A 133 -4.47 -3.90 8.80
C LEU A 133 -3.47 -3.24 7.82
N VAL A 134 -3.78 -2.03 7.34
CA VAL A 134 -2.87 -1.27 6.47
C VAL A 134 -1.66 -0.79 7.26
N LYS A 135 -1.86 -0.37 8.51
CA LYS A 135 -0.80 0.06 9.43
C LYS A 135 0.20 -1.05 9.71
N GLU A 136 -0.27 -2.25 10.03
CA GLU A 136 0.59 -3.43 10.21
C GLU A 136 1.46 -3.70 8.98
N SER A 137 0.91 -3.59 7.76
CA SER A 137 1.68 -3.75 6.53
C SER A 137 2.76 -2.67 6.35
N VAL A 138 2.44 -1.41 6.63
CA VAL A 138 3.39 -0.29 6.51
C VAL A 138 4.50 -0.38 7.56
N GLU A 139 4.15 -0.71 8.81
CA GLU A 139 5.11 -0.91 9.91
C GLU A 139 6.05 -2.08 9.63
N LEU A 140 5.52 -3.22 9.16
CA LEU A 140 6.32 -4.38 8.75
C LEU A 140 7.36 -4.00 7.70
N VAL A 141 6.97 -3.22 6.69
CA VAL A 141 7.90 -2.74 5.66
C VAL A 141 8.99 -1.88 6.30
N ARG A 142 8.62 -0.86 7.06
CA ARG A 142 9.58 0.07 7.67
C ARG A 142 10.55 -0.63 8.61
N ASP A 143 10.06 -1.54 9.45
CA ASP A 143 10.88 -2.27 10.41
C ASP A 143 11.88 -3.22 9.74
N LEU A 144 11.48 -3.87 8.65
CA LEU A 144 12.41 -4.66 7.85
C LEU A 144 13.46 -3.78 7.17
N MET A 145 13.05 -2.64 6.61
CA MET A 145 13.97 -1.76 5.87
C MET A 145 15.01 -1.06 6.75
N LYS A 146 14.85 -1.07 8.09
CA LYS A 146 15.92 -0.69 9.03
C LYS A 146 17.15 -1.62 8.96
N GLN A 147 16.97 -2.86 8.48
CA GLN A 147 18.01 -3.90 8.49
C GLN A 147 18.70 -4.10 7.13
N PHE A 148 18.11 -3.58 6.04
CA PHE A 148 18.58 -3.84 4.68
C PHE A 148 18.80 -2.54 3.91
N LYS A 149 19.88 -2.50 3.13
CA LYS A 149 20.08 -1.45 2.12
C LYS A 149 19.12 -1.67 0.95
N PRO A 150 18.64 -0.61 0.28
CA PRO A 150 17.72 -0.72 -0.86
C PRO A 150 18.19 -1.71 -1.94
N GLU A 151 19.49 -1.69 -2.25
CA GLU A 151 20.17 -2.56 -3.24
C GLU A 151 19.99 -4.06 -2.95
N ASN A 152 19.86 -4.43 -1.67
CA ASN A 152 19.74 -5.80 -1.19
C ASN A 152 18.28 -6.27 -1.10
N VAL A 153 17.32 -5.42 -1.51
CA VAL A 153 15.89 -5.68 -1.42
C VAL A 153 15.37 -6.11 -2.78
N GLY A 154 14.79 -7.30 -2.84
CA GLY A 154 14.03 -7.80 -3.97
C GLY A 154 12.54 -7.50 -3.83
N ILE A 155 11.86 -7.19 -4.93
CA ILE A 155 10.40 -7.00 -5.00
C ILE A 155 9.86 -7.90 -6.11
N ALA A 156 9.18 -8.98 -5.74
CA ALA A 156 8.56 -9.91 -6.69
C ALA A 156 7.28 -9.29 -7.27
N PHE A 157 7.30 -8.91 -8.55
CA PHE A 157 6.21 -8.19 -9.20
C PHE A 157 5.74 -8.90 -10.48
N ASN A 158 4.66 -9.66 -10.37
CA ASN A 158 4.08 -10.40 -11.49
C ASN A 158 3.00 -9.61 -12.27
N GLY A 159 2.52 -8.48 -11.73
CA GLY A 159 1.44 -7.69 -12.33
C GLY A 159 0.03 -8.13 -11.94
N GLY A 160 -0.10 -9.14 -11.06
CA GLY A 160 -1.37 -9.49 -10.44
C GLY A 160 -1.79 -8.49 -9.34
N LYS A 161 -3.08 -8.51 -8.99
CA LYS A 161 -3.70 -7.60 -8.01
C LYS A 161 -2.91 -7.46 -6.70
N ASP A 162 -2.42 -8.58 -6.15
CA ASP A 162 -1.75 -8.60 -4.85
C ASP A 162 -0.35 -7.96 -4.93
N SER A 163 0.37 -8.19 -6.03
CA SER A 163 1.67 -7.55 -6.27
C SER A 163 1.57 -6.03 -6.50
N VAL A 164 0.44 -5.56 -7.06
CA VAL A 164 0.14 -4.13 -7.24
C VAL A 164 -0.09 -3.47 -5.89
N VAL A 165 -0.93 -4.05 -5.02
CA VAL A 165 -1.18 -3.52 -3.67
C VAL A 165 0.11 -3.53 -2.85
N MET A 166 0.90 -4.60 -2.92
CA MET A 166 2.19 -4.68 -2.23
C MET A 166 3.15 -3.57 -2.70
N MET A 167 3.25 -3.34 -4.01
CA MET A 167 4.08 -2.26 -4.56
C MET A 167 3.63 -0.89 -4.07
N ASP A 168 2.32 -0.64 -3.99
CA ASP A 168 1.79 0.62 -3.47
C ASP A 168 2.10 0.82 -1.98
N ILE A 169 1.92 -0.21 -1.14
CA ILE A 169 2.29 -0.18 0.28
C ILE A 169 3.78 0.11 0.46
N LEU A 170 4.65 -0.57 -0.32
CA LEU A 170 6.09 -0.33 -0.32
C LEU A 170 6.42 1.12 -0.71
N GLN A 171 5.73 1.67 -1.72
CA GLN A 171 5.93 3.03 -2.18
C GLN A 171 5.47 4.05 -1.14
N CYS A 172 4.34 3.80 -0.46
CA CYS A 172 3.85 4.65 0.61
C CYS A 172 4.82 4.66 1.80
N ALA A 173 5.31 3.49 2.19
CA ALA A 173 6.17 3.33 3.37
C ALA A 173 7.58 3.92 3.18
N MET A 174 8.17 3.74 1.98
CA MET A 174 9.60 4.01 1.72
C MET A 174 9.86 5.10 0.69
N GLY A 175 8.86 5.50 -0.10
CA GLY A 175 9.00 6.49 -1.17
C GLY A 175 9.60 5.93 -2.47
N ARG A 176 9.43 6.67 -3.56
CA ARG A 176 9.85 6.24 -4.92
C ARG A 176 11.37 6.13 -5.06
N GLU A 177 12.12 7.01 -4.42
CA GLU A 177 13.59 7.03 -4.50
C GLU A 177 14.20 5.75 -3.92
N PHE A 178 13.68 5.28 -2.78
CA PHE A 178 14.09 4.01 -2.19
C PHE A 178 13.78 2.84 -3.13
N LEU A 179 12.54 2.77 -3.66
CA LEU A 179 12.15 1.67 -4.56
C LEU A 179 12.93 1.64 -5.87
N SER A 180 13.38 2.80 -6.36
CA SER A 180 14.18 2.88 -7.59
C SER A 180 15.54 2.18 -7.49
N GLN A 181 16.03 1.96 -6.27
CA GLN A 181 17.29 1.26 -5.98
C GLN A 181 17.05 -0.24 -5.70
N CYS A 182 15.82 -0.66 -5.45
CA CYS A 182 15.48 -2.05 -5.21
C CYS A 182 15.52 -2.89 -6.49
N CYS A 183 15.77 -4.19 -6.35
CA CYS A 183 15.63 -5.14 -7.43
C CYS A 183 14.15 -5.54 -7.60
N VAL A 184 13.42 -4.88 -8.52
CA VAL A 184 12.11 -5.39 -8.96
C VAL A 184 12.34 -6.56 -9.91
N PHE A 185 11.71 -7.72 -9.67
CA PHE A 185 11.91 -8.91 -10.49
C PHE A 185 10.62 -9.68 -10.75
N HIS A 186 10.61 -10.41 -11.86
CA HIS A 186 9.57 -11.35 -12.23
C HIS A 186 10.19 -12.71 -12.52
N LEU A 187 9.61 -13.79 -11.98
CA LEU A 187 10.09 -15.15 -12.17
C LEU A 187 9.29 -15.80 -13.30
N GLU A 188 9.96 -16.07 -14.42
CA GLU A 188 9.37 -16.72 -15.58
C GLU A 188 9.67 -18.22 -15.51
N ALA A 189 8.73 -19.00 -14.95
CA ALA A 189 8.89 -20.44 -14.83
C ALA A 189 8.67 -21.15 -16.18
N ALA A 190 9.47 -22.18 -16.49
CA ALA A 190 9.49 -22.85 -17.80
C ALA A 190 8.15 -23.39 -18.32
N ASN A 191 7.20 -23.69 -17.43
CA ASN A 191 5.92 -24.33 -17.77
C ASN A 191 4.72 -23.40 -17.55
N GLU A 192 4.95 -22.09 -17.37
CA GLU A 192 3.89 -21.11 -17.19
C GLU A 192 3.77 -20.23 -18.43
N LYS A 193 2.57 -20.21 -19.02
CA LYS A 193 2.24 -19.32 -20.13
C LYS A 193 1.53 -18.10 -19.57
N GLU A 194 2.08 -16.92 -19.77
CA GLU A 194 1.45 -15.69 -19.29
C GLU A 194 0.35 -15.22 -20.24
N PHE A 195 -0.70 -14.61 -19.66
CA PHE A 195 -1.66 -13.84 -20.44
C PHE A 195 -0.98 -12.62 -21.05
N GLN A 196 -1.27 -12.34 -22.32
CA GLN A 196 -0.70 -11.18 -23.01
C GLN A 196 -1.12 -9.87 -22.33
N GLU A 197 -2.36 -9.81 -21.82
CA GLU A 197 -2.91 -8.69 -21.06
C GLU A 197 -2.13 -8.42 -19.76
N VAL A 198 -1.65 -9.48 -19.09
CA VAL A 198 -0.83 -9.35 -17.88
C VAL A 198 0.56 -8.84 -18.21
N VAL A 199 1.16 -9.36 -19.29
CA VAL A 199 2.47 -8.88 -19.77
C VAL A 199 2.40 -7.40 -20.15
N MET A 200 1.41 -7.01 -20.95
CA MET A 200 1.19 -5.62 -21.36
C MET A 200 0.96 -4.70 -20.15
N PHE A 201 0.10 -5.13 -19.21
CA PHE A 201 -0.14 -4.39 -17.97
C PHE A 201 1.15 -4.19 -17.17
N ARG A 202 1.92 -5.26 -16.96
CA ARG A 202 3.17 -5.22 -16.18
C ARG A 202 4.21 -4.28 -16.81
N GLU A 203 4.34 -4.30 -18.14
CA GLU A 203 5.26 -3.40 -18.86
C GLU A 203 4.81 -1.94 -18.82
N ALA A 204 3.51 -1.68 -19.00
CA ALA A 204 2.94 -0.34 -18.87
C ALA A 204 3.12 0.22 -17.45
N PHE A 205 2.83 -0.60 -16.43
CA PHE A 205 3.02 -0.24 -15.02
C PHE A 205 4.48 0.09 -14.71
N ALA A 206 5.42 -0.76 -15.15
CA ALA A 206 6.85 -0.53 -14.96
C ALA A 206 7.31 0.76 -15.63
N LYS A 207 6.86 1.02 -16.86
CA LYS A 207 7.18 2.25 -17.60
C LYS A 207 6.66 3.51 -16.89
N GLU A 208 5.39 3.50 -16.47
CA GLU A 208 4.77 4.63 -15.75
C GLU A 208 5.50 4.93 -14.43
N LYS A 209 5.84 3.88 -13.68
CA LYS A 209 6.54 4.00 -12.39
C LYS A 209 8.06 4.18 -12.53
N LYS A 210 8.61 4.17 -13.75
CA LYS A 210 10.05 4.22 -14.05
C LYS A 210 10.84 3.10 -13.35
N LEU A 211 10.28 1.89 -13.31
CA LEU A 211 10.89 0.70 -12.72
C LEU A 211 11.52 -0.18 -13.82
N SER A 212 12.63 -0.83 -13.49
CA SER A 212 13.22 -1.88 -14.34
C SER A 212 12.92 -3.25 -13.73
N ILE A 213 12.25 -4.12 -14.49
CA ILE A 213 11.93 -5.47 -14.05
C ILE A 213 13.03 -6.42 -14.52
N VAL A 214 13.76 -6.99 -13.58
CA VAL A 214 14.74 -8.04 -13.83
C VAL A 214 14.00 -9.36 -14.08
N ARG A 215 14.27 -9.98 -15.24
CA ARG A 215 13.70 -11.28 -15.61
C ARG A 215 14.76 -12.37 -15.44
N SER A 216 14.36 -13.52 -14.92
CA SER A 216 15.17 -14.74 -14.95
C SER A 216 15.18 -15.33 -16.37
N GLY A 217 16.26 -16.01 -16.77
CA GLY A 217 16.32 -16.62 -18.10
C GLY A 217 15.23 -17.68 -18.33
N HIS A 218 14.69 -17.76 -19.55
CA HIS A 218 13.66 -18.73 -19.93
C HIS A 218 14.18 -20.19 -19.77
N LYS A 219 13.33 -21.09 -19.25
CA LYS A 219 13.52 -22.56 -19.09
C LYS A 219 14.11 -23.08 -17.76
N ALA A 220 14.02 -22.32 -16.67
CA ALA A 220 14.40 -22.81 -15.34
C ALA A 220 13.19 -22.95 -14.40
N SER A 221 13.35 -23.73 -13.33
CA SER A 221 12.38 -23.80 -12.23
C SER A 221 12.34 -22.48 -11.46
N MET A 222 11.24 -22.17 -10.76
CA MET A 222 11.13 -20.96 -9.92
C MET A 222 12.31 -20.82 -8.94
N LYS A 223 12.77 -21.94 -8.39
CA LYS A 223 13.90 -22.00 -7.45
C LYS A 223 15.21 -21.57 -8.11
N GLU A 224 15.48 -22.05 -9.33
CA GLU A 224 16.67 -21.68 -10.09
C GLU A 224 16.61 -20.24 -10.57
N CYS A 225 15.43 -19.78 -11.02
CA CYS A 225 15.19 -18.38 -11.38
C CYS A 225 15.52 -17.45 -10.20
N LEU A 226 15.03 -17.78 -8.99
CA LEU A 226 15.34 -17.01 -7.79
C LEU A 226 16.82 -17.07 -7.41
N ALA A 227 17.48 -18.22 -7.61
CA ALA A 227 18.92 -18.36 -7.36
C ALA A 227 19.74 -17.44 -8.28
N GLN A 228 19.36 -17.36 -9.57
CA GLN A 228 19.98 -16.46 -10.54
C GLN A 228 19.80 -15.00 -10.14
N ILE A 229 18.57 -14.57 -9.82
CA ILE A 229 18.31 -13.20 -9.36
C ILE A 229 19.14 -12.86 -8.12
N LYS A 230 19.18 -13.78 -7.13
CA LYS A 230 19.99 -13.61 -5.92
C LYS A 230 21.48 -13.46 -6.25
N ALA A 231 22.04 -14.29 -7.12
CA ALA A 231 23.44 -14.22 -7.50
C ALA A 231 23.77 -12.92 -8.28
N MET A 232 22.87 -12.47 -9.16
CA MET A 232 23.08 -11.27 -9.98
C MET A 232 22.92 -9.97 -9.20
N LYS A 233 22.00 -9.93 -8.23
CA LYS A 233 21.56 -8.69 -7.57
C LYS A 233 21.87 -8.65 -6.08
N GLY A 234 22.37 -9.73 -5.50
CA GLY A 234 22.76 -9.77 -4.09
C GLY A 234 21.59 -9.67 -3.11
N ILE A 235 20.34 -9.93 -3.56
CA ILE A 235 19.16 -9.74 -2.71
C ILE A 235 19.21 -10.64 -1.47
N GLN A 236 18.84 -10.07 -0.32
CA GLN A 236 18.83 -10.71 1.00
C GLN A 236 17.41 -10.86 1.55
N VAL A 237 16.51 -9.96 1.15
CA VAL A 237 15.08 -10.00 1.45
C VAL A 237 14.30 -9.87 0.14
N ALA A 238 13.19 -10.58 0.02
CA ALA A 238 12.26 -10.47 -1.11
C ALA A 238 10.85 -10.19 -0.61
N PHE A 239 10.27 -9.06 -1.04
CA PHE A 239 8.87 -8.76 -0.84
C PHE A 239 8.00 -9.54 -1.83
N MET A 240 6.95 -10.18 -1.33
CA MET A 240 6.01 -10.99 -2.10
C MET A 240 4.56 -10.66 -1.74
N GLY A 241 3.67 -10.65 -2.72
CA GLY A 241 2.24 -10.38 -2.53
C GLY A 241 1.43 -11.57 -2.01
N THR A 242 2.08 -12.56 -1.39
CA THR A 242 1.42 -13.79 -0.91
C THR A 242 0.56 -13.51 0.31
N ARG A 243 -0.68 -13.98 0.31
CA ARG A 243 -1.58 -13.95 1.48
C ARG A 243 -1.62 -15.30 2.17
N MET A 244 -2.09 -15.34 3.42
CA MET A 244 -2.25 -16.57 4.20
C MET A 244 -3.15 -17.59 3.48
N ALA A 245 -4.17 -17.13 2.75
CA ALA A 245 -5.07 -17.99 1.98
C ALA A 245 -4.42 -18.64 0.74
N ASP A 246 -3.24 -18.19 0.31
CA ASP A 246 -2.65 -18.61 -0.97
C ASP A 246 -1.86 -19.93 -0.92
N GLY A 247 -1.45 -20.42 0.27
CA GLY A 247 -0.73 -21.69 0.37
C GLY A 247 -0.23 -22.06 1.77
N CYS A 248 0.33 -23.27 1.90
CA CYS A 248 0.77 -23.87 3.17
C CYS A 248 2.27 -23.63 3.51
N HIS A 249 3.04 -23.07 2.59
CA HIS A 249 4.51 -22.96 2.69
C HIS A 249 5.00 -21.68 3.40
N GLN A 250 4.07 -20.85 3.87
CA GLN A 250 4.37 -19.67 4.66
C GLN A 250 3.37 -19.59 5.81
N ARG A 251 3.85 -19.54 7.05
CA ARG A 251 3.00 -19.54 8.26
C ARG A 251 2.91 -18.16 8.90
N THR A 252 3.90 -17.30 8.67
CA THR A 252 3.92 -15.92 9.16
C THR A 252 4.21 -14.93 8.03
N SER A 253 4.01 -13.64 8.30
CA SER A 253 4.26 -12.56 7.35
C SER A 253 5.74 -12.42 6.95
N VAL A 254 6.67 -12.94 7.75
CA VAL A 254 8.11 -12.88 7.48
C VAL A 254 8.77 -14.20 7.84
N GLU A 255 9.34 -14.89 6.85
CA GLU A 255 10.00 -16.17 7.04
C GLU A 255 11.20 -16.34 6.12
N ARG A 256 12.21 -17.08 6.58
CA ARG A 256 13.25 -17.55 5.65
C ARG A 256 12.66 -18.52 4.63
N THR A 257 13.30 -18.59 3.47
CA THR A 257 13.05 -19.65 2.50
C THR A 257 13.28 -21.04 3.10
N THR A 258 12.52 -22.03 2.64
CA THR A 258 12.64 -23.42 3.12
C THR A 258 13.90 -24.11 2.60
N ALA A 259 14.27 -25.25 3.21
CA ALA A 259 15.44 -26.00 2.83
C ALA A 259 15.48 -26.30 1.32
N GLY A 260 16.64 -26.06 0.72
CA GLY A 260 16.86 -26.21 -0.71
C GLY A 260 16.54 -24.98 -1.54
N TRP A 261 15.81 -23.97 -1.06
CA TRP A 261 15.66 -22.69 -1.76
C TRP A 261 16.86 -21.76 -1.51
N PRO A 262 17.11 -20.75 -2.37
CA PRO A 262 18.14 -19.74 -2.13
C PRO A 262 17.89 -19.03 -0.80
N ASP A 263 18.90 -18.95 0.08
CA ASP A 263 18.73 -18.39 1.42
C ASP A 263 18.40 -16.89 1.36
N LEU A 264 17.14 -16.55 1.66
CA LEU A 264 16.68 -15.16 1.78
C LEU A 264 15.50 -15.07 2.72
N LEU A 265 15.23 -13.86 3.19
CA LEU A 265 14.03 -13.55 3.95
C LEU A 265 12.87 -13.25 2.99
N ARG A 266 11.75 -13.97 3.10
CA ARG A 266 10.51 -13.66 2.40
C ARG A 266 9.69 -12.75 3.30
N ALA A 267 9.27 -11.61 2.79
CA ALA A 267 8.41 -10.67 3.48
C ALA A 267 7.10 -10.51 2.71
N CYS A 268 5.97 -10.71 3.38
CA CYS A 268 4.63 -10.65 2.80
C CYS A 268 3.80 -9.62 3.56
N PRO A 269 3.86 -8.33 3.17
CA PRO A 269 3.13 -7.26 3.87
C PRO A 269 1.61 -7.48 3.85
N LEU A 270 1.10 -8.20 2.84
CA LEU A 270 -0.33 -8.49 2.69
C LEU A 270 -0.74 -9.82 3.33
N PHE A 271 0.11 -10.46 4.14
CA PHE A 271 -0.13 -11.83 4.59
C PHE A 271 -1.51 -12.05 5.24
N SER A 272 -1.97 -11.10 6.06
CA SER A 272 -3.26 -11.17 6.76
C SER A 272 -4.46 -10.64 5.95
N TRP A 273 -4.25 -10.21 4.70
CA TRP A 273 -5.30 -9.58 3.90
C TRP A 273 -6.22 -10.62 3.26
N SER A 274 -7.52 -10.33 3.24
CA SER A 274 -8.53 -11.08 2.50
C SER A 274 -8.58 -10.68 1.02
N TYR A 275 -9.46 -11.34 0.25
CA TYR A 275 -9.72 -10.97 -1.14
C TYR A 275 -10.38 -9.58 -1.24
N GLU A 276 -11.33 -9.35 -0.33
CA GLU A 276 -12.12 -8.15 -0.20
C GLU A 276 -11.24 -6.96 0.21
N ASP A 277 -10.26 -7.18 1.08
CA ASP A 277 -9.28 -6.17 1.47
C ASP A 277 -8.44 -5.70 0.27
N VAL A 278 -7.94 -6.64 -0.55
CA VAL A 278 -7.13 -6.32 -1.73
C VAL A 278 -7.92 -5.48 -2.73
N TRP A 279 -9.14 -5.91 -3.09
CA TRP A 279 -9.96 -5.15 -4.03
C TRP A 279 -10.46 -3.83 -3.46
N GLY A 280 -10.88 -3.84 -2.20
CA GLY A 280 -11.30 -2.63 -1.51
C GLY A 280 -10.19 -1.57 -1.48
N TYR A 281 -8.94 -1.99 -1.28
CA TYR A 281 -7.78 -1.10 -1.38
C TYR A 281 -7.55 -0.59 -2.81
N ILE A 282 -7.53 -1.48 -3.81
CA ILE A 282 -7.34 -1.13 -5.22
C ILE A 282 -8.37 -0.08 -5.67
N LEU A 283 -9.65 -0.33 -5.39
CA LEU A 283 -10.73 0.55 -5.80
C LEU A 283 -10.71 1.87 -5.04
N THR A 284 -10.39 1.84 -3.73
CA THR A 284 -10.31 3.05 -2.92
C THR A 284 -9.21 3.98 -3.42
N TYR A 285 -8.01 3.46 -3.63
CA TYR A 285 -6.86 4.28 -4.01
C TYR A 285 -6.68 4.42 -5.53
N GLY A 286 -7.63 3.92 -6.33
CA GLY A 286 -7.60 4.01 -7.78
C GLY A 286 -6.37 3.35 -8.40
N LEU A 287 -5.91 2.23 -7.82
CA LEU A 287 -4.72 1.55 -8.31
C LEU A 287 -5.01 0.89 -9.67
N PRO A 288 -4.06 0.96 -10.62
CA PRO A 288 -4.23 0.31 -11.91
C PRO A 288 -4.18 -1.21 -11.75
N PHE A 289 -4.98 -1.94 -12.53
CA PHE A 289 -5.01 -3.40 -12.52
C PHE A 289 -5.21 -3.95 -13.94
N CYS A 290 -4.85 -5.22 -14.14
CA CYS A 290 -5.02 -5.91 -15.43
C CYS A 290 -6.50 -6.03 -15.82
N GLU A 291 -6.84 -5.71 -17.06
CA GLU A 291 -8.23 -5.69 -17.56
C GLU A 291 -8.97 -7.03 -17.47
N LEU A 292 -8.25 -8.16 -17.37
CA LEU A 292 -8.86 -9.47 -17.17
C LEU A 292 -9.71 -9.52 -15.90
N TYR A 293 -9.35 -8.75 -14.86
CA TYR A 293 -10.16 -8.65 -13.66
C TYR A 293 -11.53 -8.02 -13.93
N SER A 294 -11.66 -7.09 -14.89
CA SER A 294 -12.96 -6.56 -15.31
C SER A 294 -13.78 -7.57 -16.12
N LYS A 295 -13.13 -8.60 -16.67
CA LYS A 295 -13.73 -9.67 -17.49
C LYS A 295 -14.06 -10.93 -16.68
N GLY A 296 -14.09 -10.83 -15.34
CA GLY A 296 -14.49 -11.91 -14.44
C GLY A 296 -13.40 -12.88 -14.02
N TYR A 297 -12.13 -12.64 -14.37
CA TYR A 297 -11.02 -13.39 -13.81
C TYR A 297 -10.78 -12.94 -12.37
N THR A 298 -10.64 -13.87 -11.42
CA THR A 298 -10.42 -13.53 -9.99
C THR A 298 -9.02 -13.92 -9.50
N SER A 299 -8.34 -14.82 -10.21
CA SER A 299 -6.99 -15.29 -9.94
C SER A 299 -6.27 -15.55 -11.27
N LEU A 300 -5.11 -14.90 -11.48
CA LEU A 300 -4.33 -14.98 -12.73
C LEU A 300 -3.07 -15.82 -12.54
N GLY A 301 -2.80 -16.71 -13.48
CA GLY A 301 -1.60 -17.57 -13.51
C GLY A 301 -1.51 -18.14 -14.92
N SER A 302 -1.24 -19.44 -15.11
CA SER A 302 -1.02 -19.93 -16.49
C SER A 302 -2.28 -19.76 -17.37
N ALA A 303 -2.10 -19.16 -18.54
CA ALA A 303 -3.15 -18.81 -19.49
C ALA A 303 -3.91 -20.04 -20.01
N ASP A 304 -3.24 -21.19 -20.11
CA ASP A 304 -3.86 -22.42 -20.59
C ASP A 304 -4.73 -23.12 -19.54
N THR A 305 -4.66 -22.71 -18.26
CA THR A 305 -5.38 -23.36 -17.14
C THR A 305 -6.24 -22.40 -16.31
N THR A 306 -6.42 -21.17 -16.78
CA THR A 306 -7.15 -20.12 -16.07
C THR A 306 -8.30 -19.60 -16.92
N LEU A 307 -9.50 -19.66 -16.36
CA LEU A 307 -10.76 -19.20 -16.93
C LEU A 307 -11.38 -18.10 -16.04
N PRO A 308 -12.36 -17.33 -16.55
CA PRO A 308 -13.19 -16.48 -15.72
C PRO A 308 -13.86 -17.28 -14.60
N ASN A 309 -14.06 -16.65 -13.44
CA ASN A 309 -14.68 -17.31 -12.30
C ASN A 309 -16.17 -17.54 -12.55
N THR A 310 -16.60 -18.80 -12.54
CA THR A 310 -17.99 -19.19 -12.81
C THR A 310 -18.98 -18.62 -11.80
N ARG A 311 -18.53 -18.22 -10.60
CA ARG A 311 -19.35 -17.52 -9.59
C ARG A 311 -19.74 -16.10 -10.02
N LEU A 312 -19.06 -15.53 -11.00
CA LEU A 312 -19.33 -14.20 -11.56
C LEU A 312 -20.16 -14.25 -12.85
N CYS A 313 -20.51 -15.45 -13.33
CA CYS A 313 -21.28 -15.61 -14.57
C CYS A 313 -22.73 -15.13 -14.38
N ARG A 314 -23.21 -14.30 -15.30
CA ARG A 314 -24.60 -13.83 -15.37
C ARG A 314 -25.45 -14.76 -16.24
N VAL A 315 -26.76 -14.57 -16.17
CA VAL A 315 -27.75 -15.34 -16.96
C VAL A 315 -27.54 -15.18 -18.46
N ASP A 316 -27.03 -14.03 -18.91
CA ASP A 316 -26.73 -13.73 -20.32
C ASP A 316 -25.36 -14.28 -20.79
N GLY A 317 -24.62 -14.98 -19.93
CA GLY A 317 -23.29 -15.52 -20.22
C GLY A 317 -22.14 -14.51 -20.10
N THR A 318 -22.42 -13.25 -19.74
CA THR A 318 -21.38 -12.27 -19.41
C THR A 318 -20.90 -12.44 -17.97
N PHE A 319 -19.74 -11.86 -17.63
CA PHE A 319 -19.18 -11.95 -16.29
C PHE A 319 -19.20 -10.59 -15.59
N LEU A 320 -19.54 -10.62 -14.29
CA LEU A 320 -19.26 -9.52 -13.37
C LEU A 320 -17.74 -9.36 -13.19
N PRO A 321 -17.26 -8.15 -12.87
CA PRO A 321 -15.85 -7.93 -12.59
C PRO A 321 -15.43 -8.59 -11.26
N ALA A 322 -14.12 -8.79 -11.08
CA ALA A 322 -13.53 -9.55 -10.00
C ALA A 322 -13.95 -9.08 -8.60
N TRP A 323 -14.01 -7.76 -8.39
CA TRP A 323 -14.38 -7.18 -7.10
C TRP A 323 -15.85 -7.39 -6.68
N GLU A 324 -16.69 -7.95 -7.57
CA GLU A 324 -18.07 -8.35 -7.25
C GLU A 324 -18.15 -9.79 -6.69
N LEU A 325 -17.01 -10.49 -6.54
CA LEU A 325 -16.99 -11.83 -5.96
C LEU A 325 -17.34 -11.76 -4.47
N VAL A 326 -18.46 -12.36 -4.10
CA VAL A 326 -19.02 -12.28 -2.74
C VAL A 326 -18.24 -13.11 -1.72
N ASP A 327 -17.70 -14.25 -2.13
CA ASP A 327 -16.92 -15.14 -1.26
C ASP A 327 -15.49 -15.29 -1.80
N GLY A 328 -14.55 -14.58 -1.17
CA GLY A 328 -13.12 -14.67 -1.49
C GLY A 328 -12.54 -16.08 -1.45
N ARG A 329 -13.15 -17.04 -0.74
CA ARG A 329 -12.70 -18.46 -0.75
C ARG A 329 -12.86 -19.10 -2.12
N SER A 330 -13.75 -18.56 -2.95
CA SER A 330 -13.95 -19.00 -4.33
C SER A 330 -13.02 -18.32 -5.34
N GLU A 331 -12.04 -17.53 -4.90
CA GLU A 331 -11.12 -16.78 -5.75
C GLU A 331 -10.44 -17.64 -6.84
N ARG A 332 -10.13 -18.91 -6.54
CA ARG A 332 -9.44 -19.82 -7.46
C ARG A 332 -10.37 -20.74 -8.26
N TYR A 333 -11.69 -20.53 -8.23
CA TYR A 333 -12.65 -21.39 -8.94
C TYR A 333 -12.58 -21.29 -10.48
N GLY A 334 -11.86 -20.30 -11.01
CA GLY A 334 -11.49 -20.22 -12.43
C GLY A 334 -10.25 -21.03 -12.81
N ARG A 335 -9.59 -21.72 -11.87
CA ARG A 335 -8.40 -22.54 -12.15
C ARG A 335 -8.84 -23.98 -12.43
N LEU A 336 -8.38 -24.57 -13.53
CA LEU A 336 -8.73 -25.94 -13.88
C LEU A 336 -8.17 -27.00 -12.89
N ASN A 337 -7.17 -26.65 -12.09
CA ASN A 337 -6.42 -27.57 -11.22
C ASN A 337 -6.25 -27.07 -9.77
N ALA A 338 -7.06 -26.13 -9.28
CA ALA A 338 -6.87 -25.52 -7.94
C ALA A 338 -7.74 -26.09 -6.83
#